data_AF-A0A1B2DMP3-F1
#
_entry.id   AF-A0A1B2DMP3-F1
#
_cell.length_a   1.000
_cell.length_b   1.000
_cell.length_c   1.000
_cell.angle_alpha   90.00
_cell.angle_beta   90.00
_cell.angle_gamma   90.00
#
_symmetry.space_group_name_H-M   'P 1'
#
loop_
_entity.id
_entity.type
_entity.pdbx_description
1 polymer ?
#
loop_
_entity_poly.entity_id
_entity_poly.type
_entity_poly.pdbx_seq_one_letter_code
_entity_poly.pdbx_strand_id
1 'polypeptide(L)'
;MDKLKNSGFYKLKFFITPEEFKSILMLFEQKQAQFHRTDYAQTKHKYDEVYANYEAFYKYFTAEEKRMDYHPFFVYSISVKSDHESTGFFARNEGISFPYYGQWAEDVLPCIMLSFPKGFQINMADEQGKYYFYEDIREHQPLAYAFFNEITKDIKKMTKPLRFSTHAATADVLQEQKPPVRISQNAMTDLDRSWIFRKYKLMMNAK
;
A
#
# COMPACT_ATOMS: atom_id res chain seq x y z
N MET A 1 5.93 -27.82 -11.85
CA MET A 1 5.14 -26.59 -12.03
C MET A 1 4.59 -26.17 -10.68
N ASP A 2 5.25 -25.24 -10.01
CA ASP A 2 4.72 -24.66 -8.77
C ASP A 2 3.47 -23.84 -9.11
N LYS A 3 2.33 -24.20 -8.52
CA LYS A 3 1.09 -23.43 -8.60
C LYS A 3 1.40 -21.99 -8.16
N LEU A 4 1.17 -21.02 -9.05
CA LEU A 4 1.20 -19.58 -8.75
C LEU A 4 0.44 -19.31 -7.44
N LYS A 5 1.15 -19.05 -6.35
CA LYS A 5 0.54 -18.60 -5.09
C LYS A 5 -0.04 -17.18 -5.28
N ASN A 6 -1.32 -17.14 -5.67
CA ASN A 6 -2.41 -16.28 -5.19
C ASN A 6 -2.29 -14.74 -5.19
N SER A 7 -1.55 -14.11 -6.10
CA SER A 7 -1.99 -12.82 -6.68
C SER A 7 -1.18 -12.50 -7.94
N GLY A 8 -1.84 -11.99 -8.99
CA GLY A 8 -1.23 -11.56 -10.26
C GLY A 8 -0.33 -10.32 -10.15
N PHE A 9 0.04 -9.91 -8.92
CA PHE A 9 0.84 -8.74 -8.63
C PHE A 9 1.91 -9.05 -7.56
N TYR A 10 3.05 -8.40 -7.67
CA TYR A 10 3.93 -8.14 -6.54
C TYR A 10 3.31 -7.03 -5.68
N LYS A 11 3.40 -7.15 -4.35
CA LYS A 11 2.72 -6.23 -3.42
C LYS A 11 3.59 -5.96 -2.20
N LEU A 12 3.59 -4.72 -1.73
CA LEU A 12 4.07 -4.34 -0.40
C LEU A 12 3.01 -3.46 0.26
N LYS A 13 2.59 -3.84 1.47
CA LYS A 13 1.72 -3.02 2.31
C LYS A 13 2.53 -2.35 3.41
N PHE A 14 2.37 -1.05 3.58
CA PHE A 14 3.11 -0.28 4.56
C PHE A 14 2.32 0.90 5.14
N PHE A 15 2.73 1.39 6.30
CA PHE A 15 2.25 2.63 6.89
C PHE A 15 3.46 3.37 7.49
N ILE A 16 3.74 4.58 7.01
CA ILE A 16 4.95 5.36 7.34
C ILE A 16 4.55 6.82 7.56
N THR A 17 5.44 7.66 8.09
CA THR A 17 5.11 9.08 8.28
C THR A 17 5.13 9.83 6.94
N PRO A 18 4.52 11.03 6.85
CA PRO A 18 4.64 11.88 5.67
C PRO A 18 6.10 12.17 5.29
N GLU A 19 6.97 12.43 6.26
CA GLU A 19 8.40 12.72 6.03
C GLU A 19 9.14 11.51 5.42
N GLU A 20 8.85 10.31 5.93
CA GLU A 20 9.38 9.07 5.38
C GLU A 20 8.84 8.82 3.96
N PHE A 21 7.55 9.09 3.73
CA PHE A 21 6.94 8.99 2.41
C PHE A 21 7.52 10.00 1.41
N LYS A 22 7.88 11.20 1.86
CA LYS A 22 8.57 12.20 1.02
C LYS A 22 9.87 11.65 0.42
N SER A 23 10.63 10.88 1.21
CA SER A 23 11.85 10.21 0.73
C SER A 23 11.55 9.19 -0.39
N ILE A 24 10.41 8.49 -0.30
CA ILE A 24 9.95 7.58 -1.36
C ILE A 24 9.52 8.34 -2.61
N LEU A 25 8.82 9.47 -2.46
CA LEU A 25 8.42 10.31 -3.59
C LEU A 25 9.63 10.85 -4.36
N MET A 26 10.74 11.16 -3.69
CA MET A 26 11.98 11.58 -4.36
C MET A 26 12.54 10.50 -5.29
N LEU A 27 12.42 9.21 -4.96
CA LEU A 27 12.83 8.12 -5.85
C LEU A 27 11.96 8.10 -7.12
N PHE A 28 10.65 8.34 -6.98
CA PHE A 28 9.74 8.48 -8.11
C PHE A 28 10.04 9.71 -8.96
N GLU A 29 10.46 10.81 -8.34
CA GLU A 29 10.89 12.03 -9.04
C GLU A 29 12.13 11.79 -9.90
N GLN A 30 13.15 11.12 -9.33
CA GLN A 30 14.37 10.76 -10.06
C GLN A 30 14.09 9.90 -11.30
N LYS A 31 13.05 9.05 -11.26
CA LYS A 31 12.61 8.22 -12.39
C LYS A 31 11.55 8.90 -13.28
N GLN A 32 11.27 10.18 -13.07
CA GLN A 32 10.26 10.95 -13.82
C GLN A 32 8.89 10.27 -13.87
N ALA A 33 8.52 9.60 -12.77
CA ALA A 33 7.24 8.89 -12.69
C ALA A 33 6.07 9.87 -12.73
N GLN A 34 4.93 9.45 -13.29
CA GLN A 34 3.74 10.30 -13.37
C GLN A 34 2.62 9.69 -12.53
N PHE A 35 2.02 10.51 -11.68
CA PHE A 35 0.93 10.11 -10.81
C PHE A 35 -0.38 10.55 -11.44
N HIS A 36 -1.26 9.58 -11.68
CA HIS A 36 -2.59 9.80 -12.18
C HIS A 36 -3.59 9.33 -11.15
N ARG A 37 -4.57 10.17 -10.83
CA ARG A 37 -5.74 9.70 -10.09
C ARG A 37 -6.46 8.63 -10.91
N THR A 38 -7.05 7.68 -10.22
CA THR A 38 -7.91 6.67 -10.85
C THR A 38 -9.36 7.17 -10.98
N ASP A 39 -9.53 8.47 -11.23
CA ASP A 39 -10.83 9.07 -11.54
C ASP A 39 -11.09 9.00 -13.05
N TYR A 40 -12.31 9.35 -13.48
CA TYR A 40 -12.67 9.34 -14.89
C TYR A 40 -11.76 10.23 -15.76
N ALA A 41 -11.32 11.36 -15.19
CA ALA A 41 -10.46 12.33 -15.88
C ALA A 41 -8.98 11.91 -15.94
N GLN A 42 -8.58 10.87 -15.21
CA GLN A 42 -7.19 10.44 -15.02
C GLN A 42 -6.26 11.60 -14.65
N THR A 43 -6.75 12.46 -13.74
CA THR A 43 -6.12 13.74 -13.42
C THR A 43 -4.67 13.52 -13.01
N LYS A 44 -3.74 14.14 -13.75
CA LYS A 44 -2.32 14.08 -13.43
C LYS A 44 -2.02 14.99 -12.24
N HIS A 45 -1.45 14.42 -11.18
CA HIS A 45 -1.03 15.13 -9.99
C HIS A 45 0.49 15.33 -9.99
N LYS A 46 0.93 16.48 -9.50
CA LYS A 46 2.32 16.77 -9.15
C LYS A 46 2.68 16.10 -7.83
N TYR A 47 3.98 15.95 -7.56
CA TYR A 47 4.48 15.33 -6.33
C TYR A 47 3.97 15.99 -5.05
N ASP A 48 3.87 17.33 -5.02
CA ASP A 48 3.33 18.07 -3.86
C ASP A 48 1.86 17.72 -3.58
N GLU A 49 1.06 17.50 -4.62
CA GLU A 49 -0.35 17.11 -4.50
C GLU A 49 -0.48 15.66 -4.01
N VAL A 50 0.40 14.77 -4.48
CA VAL A 50 0.46 13.38 -3.99
C VAL A 50 0.87 13.37 -2.51
N TYR A 51 1.88 14.15 -2.14
CA TYR A 51 2.33 14.31 -0.77
C TYR A 51 1.22 14.86 0.14
N ALA A 52 0.55 15.95 -0.26
CA ALA A 52 -0.54 16.54 0.52
C ALA A 52 -1.70 15.54 0.73
N ASN A 53 -2.05 14.76 -0.30
CA ASN A 53 -3.08 13.72 -0.18
C ASN A 53 -2.65 12.58 0.75
N TYR A 54 -1.38 12.17 0.72
CA TYR A 54 -0.85 11.20 1.68
C TYR A 54 -0.85 11.75 3.10
N GLU A 55 -0.45 12.99 3.28
CA GLU A 55 -0.39 13.66 4.58
C GLU A 55 -1.79 13.76 5.20
N ALA A 56 -2.80 14.15 4.42
CA ALA A 56 -4.19 14.17 4.86
C ALA A 56 -4.70 12.77 5.25
N PHE A 57 -4.34 11.75 4.47
CA PHE A 57 -4.62 10.35 4.80
C PHE A 57 -3.98 9.94 6.12
N TYR A 58 -2.70 10.23 6.31
CA TYR A 58 -1.97 9.89 7.52
C TYR A 58 -2.59 10.57 8.76
N LYS A 59 -2.78 11.89 8.70
CA LYS A 59 -3.31 12.72 9.80
C LYS A 59 -4.68 12.26 10.26
N TYR A 60 -5.56 11.82 9.36
CA TYR A 60 -6.87 11.30 9.74
C TYR A 60 -6.79 10.06 10.64
N PHE A 61 -5.86 9.14 10.35
CA PHE A 61 -5.74 7.90 11.13
C PHE A 61 -4.86 8.05 12.37
N THR A 62 -4.00 9.07 12.44
CA THR A 62 -3.15 9.33 13.61
C THR A 62 -3.67 10.41 14.55
N ALA A 63 -4.76 11.11 14.18
CA ALA A 63 -5.42 12.06 15.06
C ALA A 63 -5.95 11.40 16.35
N GLU A 64 -6.06 12.19 17.42
CA GLU A 64 -6.61 11.73 18.69
C GLU A 64 -8.12 11.53 18.68
N GLU A 65 -8.82 12.22 17.76
CA GLU A 65 -10.27 12.13 17.56
C GLU A 65 -10.61 11.80 16.11
N LYS A 66 -11.66 11.00 15.92
CA LYS A 66 -12.15 10.63 14.60
C LYS A 66 -12.99 11.77 14.02
N ARG A 67 -12.60 12.27 12.85
CA ARG A 67 -13.46 13.15 12.04
C ARG A 67 -14.58 12.34 11.39
N MET A 68 -15.83 12.76 11.57
CA MET A 68 -17.00 12.05 11.04
C MET A 68 -17.41 12.51 9.63
N ASP A 69 -16.97 13.70 9.22
CA ASP A 69 -17.31 14.38 7.98
C ASP A 69 -16.34 14.08 6.82
N TYR A 70 -15.28 13.32 7.08
CA TYR A 70 -14.17 13.16 6.16
C TYR A 70 -13.63 11.73 6.19
N HIS A 71 -13.43 11.15 5.00
CA HIS A 71 -12.71 9.90 4.84
C HIS A 71 -11.62 10.09 3.78
N PRO A 72 -10.33 10.00 4.15
CA PRO A 72 -9.26 10.23 3.20
C PRO A 72 -9.18 9.11 2.17
N PHE A 73 -8.87 9.49 0.93
CA PHE A 73 -8.69 8.57 -0.17
C PHE A 73 -7.32 8.79 -0.80
N PHE A 74 -6.54 7.72 -0.95
CA PHE A 74 -5.21 7.78 -1.54
C PHE A 74 -5.10 6.68 -2.59
N VAL A 75 -5.36 6.99 -3.86
CA VAL A 75 -5.29 6.02 -4.95
C VAL A 75 -4.68 6.65 -6.20
N TYR A 76 -3.63 6.03 -6.71
CA TYR A 76 -2.87 6.48 -7.86
C TYR A 76 -2.46 5.32 -8.76
N SER A 77 -2.61 5.54 -10.06
CA SER A 77 -1.83 4.87 -11.10
C SER A 77 -0.52 5.63 -11.27
N ILE A 78 0.60 4.93 -11.27
CA ILE A 78 1.94 5.51 -11.33
C ILE A 78 2.62 4.98 -12.58
N SER A 79 2.79 5.80 -13.61
CA SER A 79 3.52 5.39 -14.81
C SER A 79 4.99 5.76 -14.70
N VAL A 80 5.87 4.90 -15.18
CA VAL A 80 7.31 5.15 -15.31
C VAL A 80 7.67 5.05 -16.78
N LYS A 81 8.49 5.98 -17.27
CA LYS A 81 8.98 5.89 -18.64
C LYS A 81 9.93 4.70 -18.76
N SER A 82 9.60 3.78 -19.67
CA SER A 82 10.52 2.80 -20.25
C SER A 82 10.71 3.16 -21.72
N ASP A 83 11.83 2.76 -22.32
CA ASP A 83 12.27 3.22 -23.64
C ASP A 83 11.27 2.95 -24.77
N HIS A 84 10.33 2.00 -24.59
CA HIS A 84 9.37 1.61 -25.63
C HIS A 84 7.90 1.47 -25.20
N GLU A 85 7.55 1.46 -23.90
CA GLU A 85 6.16 1.39 -23.41
C GLU A 85 5.98 2.03 -22.02
N SER A 86 4.77 2.49 -21.68
CA SER A 86 4.46 2.93 -20.32
C SER A 86 4.15 1.71 -19.43
N THR A 87 5.04 1.41 -18.49
CA THR A 87 4.79 0.42 -17.43
C THR A 87 4.63 1.14 -16.09
N GLY A 88 3.81 0.61 -15.19
CA GLY A 88 3.46 1.32 -13.98
C GLY A 88 3.11 0.49 -12.76
N PHE A 89 2.99 1.19 -11.65
CA PHE A 89 2.57 0.69 -10.35
C PHE A 89 1.18 1.20 -10.00
N PHE A 90 0.56 0.55 -9.03
CA PHE A 90 -0.61 1.10 -8.35
C PHE A 90 -0.28 1.31 -6.88
N ALA A 91 -0.56 2.49 -6.37
CA ALA A 91 -0.54 2.79 -4.95
C ALA A 91 -1.96 3.09 -4.50
N ARG A 92 -2.46 2.37 -3.49
CA ARG A 92 -3.80 2.61 -2.94
C ARG A 92 -3.85 2.44 -1.43
N ASN A 93 -4.71 3.19 -0.76
CA ASN A 93 -5.05 2.89 0.63
C ASN A 93 -5.79 1.55 0.72
N GLU A 94 -5.48 0.76 1.73
CA GLU A 94 -6.20 -0.46 2.10
C GLU A 94 -6.43 -0.49 3.61
N GLY A 95 -7.58 -1.03 4.01
CA GLY A 95 -7.92 -1.28 5.40
C GLY A 95 -7.43 -2.65 5.87
N ILE A 96 -6.99 -2.71 7.13
CA ILE A 96 -6.73 -3.96 7.84
C ILE A 96 -7.87 -4.16 8.83
N SER A 97 -8.72 -5.14 8.57
CA SER A 97 -9.76 -5.56 9.51
C SER A 97 -9.13 -6.30 10.70
N PHE A 98 -9.72 -6.14 11.87
CA PHE A 98 -9.27 -6.79 13.10
C PHE A 98 -10.46 -7.16 13.99
N PRO A 99 -10.34 -8.21 14.82
CA PRO A 99 -11.40 -8.62 15.74
C PRO A 99 -11.49 -7.68 16.95
N TYR A 100 -12.69 -7.57 17.51
CA TYR A 100 -13.01 -6.80 18.71
C TYR A 100 -14.24 -7.41 19.41
N TYR A 101 -14.05 -7.99 20.59
CA TYR A 101 -15.07 -8.65 21.42
C TYR A 101 -15.95 -9.66 20.65
N GLY A 102 -15.32 -10.62 19.96
CA GLY A 102 -16.03 -11.71 19.25
C GLY A 102 -16.62 -11.33 17.89
N GLN A 103 -16.46 -10.08 17.46
CA GLN A 103 -16.91 -9.58 16.15
C GLN A 103 -15.79 -8.84 15.40
N TRP A 104 -16.02 -8.48 14.14
CA TRP A 104 -15.10 -7.61 13.41
C TRP A 104 -15.33 -6.15 13.81
N ALA A 105 -14.25 -5.40 13.99
CA ALA A 105 -14.34 -3.96 14.18
C ALA A 105 -14.97 -3.29 12.96
N GLU A 106 -15.81 -2.28 13.21
CA GLU A 106 -16.40 -1.43 12.15
C GLU A 106 -15.35 -0.59 11.41
N ASP A 107 -14.32 -0.13 12.13
CA ASP A 107 -13.20 0.60 11.57
C ASP A 107 -12.03 -0.34 11.21
N VAL A 108 -11.16 0.13 10.31
CA VAL A 108 -9.99 -0.60 9.82
C VAL A 108 -8.72 0.18 10.10
N LEU A 109 -7.62 -0.51 10.39
CA LEU A 109 -6.30 0.14 10.49
C LEU A 109 -5.81 0.54 9.10
N PRO A 110 -5.08 1.67 8.96
CA PRO A 110 -4.62 2.16 7.67
C PRO A 110 -3.39 1.41 7.16
N CYS A 111 -3.30 1.25 5.84
CA CYS A 111 -2.04 1.05 5.14
C CYS A 111 -2.13 1.53 3.70
N ILE A 112 -0.98 1.71 3.05
CA ILE A 112 -0.85 1.85 1.61
C ILE A 112 -0.36 0.52 1.05
N MET A 113 -1.00 0.04 -0.01
CA MET A 113 -0.49 -1.03 -0.85
C MET A 113 0.15 -0.44 -2.10
N LEU A 114 1.45 -0.67 -2.26
CA LEU A 114 2.14 -0.53 -3.55
C LEU A 114 2.12 -1.88 -4.27
N SER A 115 1.72 -1.89 -5.54
CA SER A 115 1.62 -3.10 -6.33
C SER A 115 2.15 -2.94 -7.76
N PHE A 116 2.70 -4.04 -8.29
CA PHE A 116 3.27 -4.14 -9.62
C PHE A 116 2.75 -5.43 -10.28
N PRO A 117 2.22 -5.42 -11.52
CA PRO A 117 1.74 -6.63 -12.19
C PRO A 117 2.84 -7.69 -12.26
N LYS A 118 2.48 -8.98 -12.28
CA LYS A 118 3.43 -10.10 -12.52
C LYS A 118 3.39 -10.59 -13.97
N GLY A 119 2.24 -10.44 -14.62
CA GLY A 119 2.02 -10.90 -15.98
C GLY A 119 2.16 -9.76 -16.98
N PHE A 120 2.77 -10.06 -18.11
CA PHE A 120 2.74 -9.22 -19.31
C PHE A 120 1.90 -9.94 -20.37
N GLN A 121 0.90 -9.26 -20.93
CA GLN A 121 -0.02 -9.88 -21.88
C GLN A 121 0.60 -9.87 -23.29
N ILE A 122 0.75 -11.05 -23.87
CA ILE A 122 1.15 -11.22 -25.26
C ILE A 122 -0.10 -11.56 -26.07
N ASN A 123 -0.40 -10.72 -27.07
CA ASN A 123 -1.48 -10.95 -28.01
C ASN A 123 -0.93 -11.63 -29.28
N MET A 124 -1.58 -12.70 -29.71
CA MET A 124 -1.23 -13.47 -30.90
C MET A 124 -2.45 -13.61 -31.81
N ALA A 125 -2.18 -13.84 -33.09
CA ALA A 125 -3.18 -14.23 -34.06
C ALA A 125 -2.59 -15.31 -34.96
N ASP A 126 -3.30 -16.42 -35.11
CA ASP A 126 -2.98 -17.47 -36.07
C ASP A 126 -4.24 -17.88 -36.87
N GLU A 127 -4.14 -18.97 -37.65
CA GLU A 127 -5.23 -19.49 -38.48
C GLU A 127 -6.48 -19.90 -37.66
N GLN A 128 -6.34 -20.10 -36.34
CA GLN A 128 -7.43 -20.50 -35.43
C GLN A 128 -8.07 -19.29 -34.72
N GLY A 129 -7.51 -18.09 -34.89
CA GLY A 129 -8.08 -16.83 -34.40
C GLY A 129 -7.12 -16.01 -33.56
N LYS A 130 -7.67 -15.01 -32.85
CA LYS A 130 -6.90 -14.16 -31.92
C LYS A 130 -6.94 -14.75 -30.52
N TYR A 131 -5.79 -14.89 -29.89
CA TYR A 131 -5.66 -15.34 -28.51
C TYR A 131 -4.59 -14.55 -27.77
N TYR A 132 -4.51 -14.73 -26.46
CA TYR A 132 -3.47 -14.13 -25.64
C TYR A 132 -2.97 -15.10 -24.59
N PHE A 133 -1.74 -14.90 -24.15
CA PHE A 133 -1.18 -15.57 -22.99
C PHE A 133 -0.38 -14.58 -22.15
N TYR A 134 0.02 -15.00 -20.94
CA TYR A 134 0.79 -14.16 -20.02
C TYR A 134 2.19 -14.71 -19.87
N GLU A 135 3.18 -13.84 -20.04
CA GLU A 135 4.58 -14.09 -19.73
C GLU A 135 4.98 -13.32 -18.46
N ASP A 136 6.16 -13.62 -17.91
CA ASP A 136 6.64 -12.98 -16.70
C ASP A 136 7.10 -11.54 -16.99
N ILE A 137 6.50 -10.56 -16.31
CA ILE A 137 6.82 -9.15 -16.50
C ILE A 137 8.31 -8.84 -16.30
N ARG A 138 9.06 -9.67 -15.57
CA ARG A 138 10.49 -9.48 -15.34
C ARG A 138 11.30 -9.63 -16.62
N GLU A 139 10.81 -10.43 -17.56
CA GLU A 139 11.46 -10.67 -18.86
C GLU A 139 11.15 -9.51 -19.83
N HIS A 140 9.96 -8.92 -19.74
CA HIS A 140 9.52 -7.83 -20.64
C HIS A 140 9.82 -6.42 -20.12
N GLN A 141 9.78 -6.22 -18.80
CA GLN A 141 9.93 -4.90 -18.15
C GLN A 141 10.92 -4.97 -16.97
N PRO A 142 12.17 -5.40 -17.20
CA PRO A 142 13.16 -5.62 -16.15
C PRO A 142 13.51 -4.34 -15.38
N LEU A 143 13.54 -3.18 -16.04
CA LEU A 143 13.83 -1.89 -15.41
C LEU A 143 12.72 -1.45 -14.45
N ALA A 144 11.45 -1.62 -14.84
CA ALA A 144 10.31 -1.31 -13.99
C ALA A 144 10.26 -2.23 -12.76
N TYR A 145 10.56 -3.52 -12.96
CA TYR A 145 10.68 -4.47 -11.85
C TYR A 145 11.85 -4.14 -10.91
N ALA A 146 13.00 -3.77 -11.45
CA ALA A 146 14.16 -3.34 -10.66
C ALA A 146 13.80 -2.12 -9.80
N PHE A 147 13.08 -1.15 -10.37
CA PHE A 147 12.63 0.03 -9.64
C PHE A 147 11.60 -0.30 -8.55
N PHE A 148 10.67 -1.23 -8.80
CA PHE A 148 9.78 -1.75 -7.74
C PHE A 148 10.58 -2.36 -6.58
N ASN A 149 11.61 -3.14 -6.88
CA ASN A 149 12.46 -3.74 -5.86
C ASN A 149 13.25 -2.70 -5.07
N GLU A 150 13.74 -1.65 -5.73
CA GLU A 150 14.42 -0.52 -5.09
C GLU A 150 13.51 0.16 -4.06
N ILE A 151 12.32 0.61 -4.49
CA ILE A 151 11.34 1.27 -3.61
C ILE A 151 10.96 0.36 -2.44
N THR A 152 10.62 -0.91 -2.72
CA THR A 152 10.20 -1.83 -1.67
C THR A 152 11.33 -2.19 -0.70
N LYS A 153 12.58 -2.21 -1.17
CA LYS A 153 13.76 -2.40 -0.31
C LYS A 153 13.94 -1.20 0.62
N ASP A 154 13.80 0.02 0.12
CA ASP A 154 13.94 1.22 0.94
C ASP A 154 12.84 1.33 2.00
N ILE A 155 11.58 1.06 1.64
CA ILE A 155 10.50 0.96 2.62
C ILE A 155 10.81 -0.12 3.66
N LYS A 156 11.30 -1.29 3.24
CA LYS A 156 11.65 -2.38 4.19
C LYS A 156 12.78 -2.01 5.15
N LYS A 157 13.73 -1.16 4.75
CA LYS A 157 14.83 -0.70 5.63
C LYS A 157 14.33 0.15 6.79
N MET A 158 13.32 0.99 6.56
CA MET A 158 12.77 1.91 7.58
C MET A 158 11.57 1.36 8.36
N THR A 159 11.09 0.15 8.02
CA THR A 159 9.88 -0.42 8.62
C THR A 159 10.10 -1.80 9.21
N LYS A 160 9.28 -2.18 10.18
CA LYS A 160 9.16 -3.54 10.72
C LYS A 160 7.75 -4.11 10.46
N PRO A 161 7.53 -5.43 10.51
CA PRO A 161 6.19 -5.99 10.43
C PRO A 161 5.27 -5.44 11.53
N LEU A 162 4.07 -4.98 11.19
CA LEU A 162 3.07 -4.48 12.14
C LEU A 162 2.57 -5.63 13.02
N ARG A 163 2.67 -5.44 14.34
CA ARG A 163 2.18 -6.38 15.35
C ARG A 163 1.43 -5.59 16.41
N PHE A 164 0.20 -6.02 16.70
CA PHE A 164 -0.64 -5.39 17.71
C PHE A 164 -1.53 -6.45 18.34
N SER A 165 -2.12 -6.14 19.49
CA SER A 165 -3.00 -7.03 20.21
C SER A 165 -4.42 -6.47 20.27
N THR A 166 -5.40 -7.36 20.17
CA THR A 166 -6.84 -7.08 20.18
C THR A 166 -7.54 -7.88 21.27
N HIS A 167 -8.66 -7.39 21.80
CA HIS A 167 -9.57 -8.19 22.62
C HIS A 167 -10.44 -9.07 21.71
N ALA A 168 -10.08 -10.33 21.48
CA ALA A 168 -10.67 -11.13 20.40
C ALA A 168 -12.00 -11.83 20.76
N ALA A 169 -12.24 -12.19 22.03
CA ALA A 169 -13.44 -12.93 22.45
C ALA A 169 -14.03 -12.42 23.77
N THR A 170 -13.20 -12.22 24.79
CA THR A 170 -13.57 -11.62 26.08
C THR A 170 -12.57 -10.55 26.47
N ALA A 171 -12.92 -9.67 27.42
CA ALA A 171 -12.07 -8.53 27.82
C ALA A 171 -10.68 -8.94 28.30
N ASP A 172 -10.54 -10.14 28.86
CA ASP A 172 -9.31 -10.57 29.51
C ASP A 172 -8.34 -11.31 28.57
N VAL A 173 -8.77 -11.63 27.33
CA VAL A 173 -7.93 -12.37 26.37
C VAL A 173 -7.45 -11.46 25.25
N LEU A 174 -6.16 -11.14 25.31
CA LEU A 174 -5.45 -10.44 24.24
C LEU A 174 -4.95 -11.43 23.21
N GLN A 175 -5.31 -11.19 21.95
CA GLN A 175 -4.81 -11.94 20.80
C GLN A 175 -3.90 -11.07 19.95
N GLU A 176 -2.67 -11.54 19.71
CA GLU A 176 -1.74 -10.90 18.80
C GLU A 176 -2.21 -11.06 17.34
N GLN A 177 -2.28 -9.94 16.63
CA GLN A 177 -2.57 -9.84 15.21
C GLN A 177 -1.28 -9.65 14.41
N LYS A 178 -1.17 -10.35 13.27
CA LYS A 178 0.03 -10.38 12.41
C LYS A 178 -0.30 -10.07 10.96
N PRO A 179 -0.88 -8.90 10.65
CA PRO A 179 -1.19 -8.57 9.27
C PRO A 179 0.10 -8.51 8.42
N PRO A 180 0.02 -8.78 7.11
CA PRO A 180 1.14 -8.68 6.18
C PRO A 180 1.41 -7.21 5.80
N VAL A 181 1.52 -6.34 6.81
CA VAL A 181 1.74 -4.90 6.69
C VAL A 181 3.01 -4.55 7.45
N ARG A 182 3.76 -3.57 6.94
CA ARG A 182 4.93 -3.01 7.62
C ARG A 182 4.61 -1.62 8.16
N ILE A 183 5.23 -1.24 9.25
CA ILE A 183 5.05 0.08 9.88
C ILE A 183 6.41 0.64 10.28
N SER A 184 6.62 1.94 10.14
CA SER A 184 7.83 2.59 10.68
C SER A 184 7.68 2.82 12.18
N GLN A 185 8.81 3.08 12.86
CA GLN A 185 8.80 3.32 14.30
C GLN A 185 7.99 4.58 14.67
N ASN A 186 8.14 5.65 13.88
CA ASN A 186 7.44 6.91 14.14
C ASN A 186 5.93 6.76 13.88
N ALA A 187 5.54 6.13 12.77
CA ALA A 187 4.13 5.87 12.48
C ALA A 187 3.47 4.97 13.51
N MET A 188 4.22 4.05 14.09
CA MET A 188 3.76 3.20 15.19
C MET A 188 3.47 4.02 16.46
N THR A 189 4.36 4.95 16.84
CA THR A 189 4.15 5.84 17.99
C THR A 189 2.94 6.75 17.80
N ASP A 190 2.75 7.31 16.61
CA ASP A 190 1.60 8.16 16.32
C ASP A 190 0.29 7.37 16.34
N LEU A 191 0.29 6.18 15.73
CA LEU A 191 -0.90 5.33 15.66
C LEU A 191 -1.32 4.81 17.03
N ASP A 192 -0.38 4.50 17.94
CA ASP A 192 -0.67 4.06 19.31
C ASP A 192 -1.47 5.11 20.11
N ARG A 193 -1.30 6.39 19.79
CA ARG A 193 -2.00 7.52 20.44
C ARG A 193 -3.32 7.88 19.78
N SER A 194 -3.62 7.30 18.63
CA SER A 194 -4.76 7.68 17.78
C SER A 194 -6.12 7.30 18.34
N TRP A 195 -7.17 7.91 17.78
CA TRP A 195 -8.56 7.60 18.11
C TRP A 195 -8.90 6.11 17.92
N ILE A 196 -8.33 5.43 16.90
CA ILE A 196 -8.69 4.05 16.60
C ILE A 196 -8.08 3.09 17.63
N PHE A 197 -6.85 3.35 18.07
CA PHE A 197 -6.23 2.58 19.15
C PHE A 197 -6.97 2.79 20.47
N ARG A 198 -7.34 4.03 20.80
CA ARG A 198 -8.14 4.35 21.99
C ARG A 198 -9.54 3.71 21.95
N LYS A 199 -10.27 3.85 20.85
CA LYS A 199 -11.65 3.32 20.68
C LYS A 199 -11.69 1.81 20.86
N TYR A 200 -10.76 1.10 20.25
CA TYR A 200 -10.74 -0.37 20.25
C TYR A 200 -9.80 -0.98 21.29
N LYS A 201 -9.19 -0.16 22.15
CA LYS A 201 -8.21 -0.57 23.17
C LYS A 201 -7.12 -1.46 22.58
N LEU A 202 -6.65 -1.10 21.39
CA LEU A 202 -5.57 -1.82 20.73
C LEU A 202 -4.27 -1.54 21.45
N MET A 203 -3.39 -2.54 21.48
CA MET A 203 -2.05 -2.37 22.04
C MET A 203 -1.00 -2.68 21.01
N MET A 204 -0.10 -1.72 20.80
CA MET A 204 1.00 -1.90 19.89
C MET A 204 2.05 -2.84 20.49
N ASN A 205 2.49 -3.83 19.72
CA ASN A 205 3.56 -4.74 20.16
C ASN A 205 4.88 -4.24 19.58
N ALA A 206 5.57 -3.35 20.30
CA ALA A 206 6.92 -2.92 19.94
C ALA A 206 7.91 -4.09 20.17
N LYS A 207 8.34 -4.75 19.09
CA LYS A 207 9.49 -5.67 19.08
C LYS A 207 10.59 -5.13 18.17
#